data_AF-A0AB34L4D7-F1
#
_entry.id   AF-A0AB34L4D7-F1
#
_cell.length_a   1.000
_cell.length_b   1.000
_cell.length_c   1.000
_cell.angle_alpha   90.00
_cell.angle_beta   90.00
_cell.angle_gamma   90.00
#
_symmetry.space_group_name_H-M   'P 1'
#
loop_
_entity.id
_entity.type
_entity.pdbx_description
1 polymer ?
#
loop_
_entity_poly.entity_id
_entity_poly.type
_entity_poly.pdbx_seq_one_letter_code
_entity_poly.pdbx_strand_id
1 'polypeptide(L)'
;MAHQDTLSNTCSVCGEAASARCIACFDVKYPNKISASTFYCSKDCQTKGWPSHKKDCQAVQARKKLFRAGELLQEAFFATRAEAFDLKDAKVEKFSDGTLHIFDAPKLASSPTIGPISDKFGFDTKTKQAILSWNAGNDVFHSMILELGRKAFKGYVAKVEEVTVRVFDAKVSMYRHFGSEPDGTFVTTHHVLCLTLKDQSTWAVDLAGAQHGQYHPVLSFDDYSRDYVAKILQRQLYGEDSERPEKPVCSRHGLDGYDKAVDLA
;
A
#
# COMPACT_ATOMS: atom_id res chain seq x y z
N MET A 1 -0.11 25.87 -14.92
CA MET A 1 -1.28 25.93 -15.82
C MET A 1 -1.81 24.51 -15.97
N ALA A 2 -2.94 24.19 -15.34
CA ALA A 2 -3.53 22.86 -15.42
C ALA A 2 -4.27 22.72 -16.74
N HIS A 3 -3.86 21.77 -17.59
CA HIS A 3 -4.65 21.34 -18.73
C HIS A 3 -5.93 20.69 -18.19
N GLN A 4 -7.03 21.45 -18.16
CA GLN A 4 -8.36 20.88 -18.13
C GLN A 4 -8.60 20.30 -19.51
N ASP A 5 -8.36 18.99 -19.67
CA ASP A 5 -8.89 18.24 -20.80
C ASP A 5 -10.42 18.37 -20.74
N THR A 6 -10.97 19.28 -21.55
CA THR A 6 -12.40 19.33 -21.82
C THR A 6 -12.78 18.01 -22.47
N LEU A 7 -13.36 17.11 -21.68
CA LEU A 7 -13.97 15.88 -22.17
C LEU A 7 -14.94 16.25 -23.29
N SER A 8 -14.57 15.94 -24.53
CA SER A 8 -15.42 16.09 -25.69
C SER A 8 -16.64 15.19 -25.52
N ASN A 9 -17.80 15.78 -25.23
CA ASN A 9 -19.09 15.07 -25.15
C ASN A 9 -19.62 14.73 -26.56
N THR A 10 -18.78 14.09 -27.36
CA THR A 10 -19.06 13.72 -28.76
C THR A 10 -19.03 12.22 -28.92
N CYS A 11 -19.94 11.68 -29.72
CA CYS A 11 -20.00 10.29 -30.05
C CYS A 11 -18.69 9.85 -30.72
N SER A 12 -18.05 8.82 -30.17
CA SER A 12 -16.79 8.27 -30.71
C SER A 12 -16.91 7.60 -32.08
N VAL A 13 -18.11 7.52 -32.65
CA VAL A 13 -18.41 6.86 -33.93
C VAL A 13 -18.88 7.85 -34.99
N CYS A 14 -19.89 8.68 -34.70
CA CYS A 14 -20.46 9.62 -35.67
C CYS A 14 -20.03 11.09 -35.44
N GLY A 15 -19.38 11.42 -34.32
CA GLY A 15 -18.96 12.78 -33.99
C GLY A 15 -20.06 13.70 -33.45
N GLU A 16 -21.33 13.30 -33.52
CA GLU A 16 -22.46 14.08 -32.99
C GLU A 16 -22.40 14.25 -31.46
N ALA A 17 -23.14 15.20 -30.92
CA ALA A 17 -23.26 15.38 -29.48
C ALA A 17 -23.76 14.10 -28.78
N ALA A 18 -23.08 13.71 -27.70
CA ALA A 18 -23.37 12.50 -26.94
C ALA A 18 -23.33 12.77 -25.45
N SER A 19 -24.39 12.36 -24.74
CA SER A 19 -24.48 12.43 -23.28
C SER A 19 -24.28 11.06 -22.62
N ALA A 20 -24.50 9.96 -23.35
CA ALA A 20 -24.34 8.62 -22.81
C ALA A 20 -22.88 8.18 -22.83
N ARG A 21 -22.45 7.60 -21.71
CA ARG A 21 -21.08 7.11 -21.47
C ARG A 21 -21.09 5.59 -21.41
N CYS A 22 -19.97 4.97 -21.78
CA CYS A 22 -19.81 3.54 -21.58
C CYS A 22 -19.82 3.19 -20.08
N ILE A 23 -20.88 2.50 -19.62
CA ILE A 23 -21.10 2.14 -18.22
C ILE A 23 -19.96 1.26 -17.66
N ALA A 24 -19.25 0.55 -18.52
CA ALA A 24 -18.20 -0.36 -18.07
C ALA A 24 -16.89 0.38 -17.74
N CYS A 25 -16.56 1.48 -18.45
CA CYS A 25 -15.31 2.22 -18.25
C CYS A 25 -15.48 3.65 -17.71
N PHE A 26 -16.72 4.14 -17.54
CA PHE A 26 -16.92 5.45 -16.90
C PHE A 26 -16.58 5.44 -15.40
N ASP A 27 -16.31 6.64 -14.90
CA ASP A 27 -16.11 6.96 -13.48
C ASP A 27 -15.01 6.11 -12.82
N VAL A 28 -13.92 5.91 -13.56
CA VAL A 28 -12.70 5.38 -12.97
C VAL A 28 -11.86 6.56 -12.52
N LYS A 29 -11.84 6.77 -11.21
CA LYS A 29 -10.99 7.76 -10.55
C LYS A 29 -9.66 7.10 -10.21
N TYR A 30 -8.59 7.66 -10.73
CA TYR A 30 -7.24 7.35 -10.29
C TYR A 30 -6.78 8.48 -9.38
N PRO A 31 -5.88 8.24 -8.41
CA PRO A 31 -5.14 9.32 -7.77
C PRO A 31 -4.54 10.23 -8.86
N ASN A 32 -4.93 11.50 -8.84
CA ASN A 32 -4.45 12.55 -9.75
C ASN A 32 -4.74 12.35 -11.26
N LYS A 33 -5.57 11.39 -11.68
CA LYS A 33 -5.97 11.22 -13.09
C LYS A 33 -7.44 10.82 -13.24
N ILE A 34 -8.14 11.45 -14.17
CA ILE A 34 -9.49 11.04 -14.58
C ILE A 34 -9.34 10.20 -15.85
N SER A 35 -9.91 8.99 -15.86
CA SER A 35 -9.94 8.18 -17.07
C SER A 35 -10.79 8.87 -18.15
N ALA A 36 -10.26 8.97 -19.37
CA ALA A 36 -11.02 9.47 -20.51
C ALA A 36 -12.27 8.61 -20.72
N SER A 37 -13.45 9.23 -20.67
CA SER A 37 -14.72 8.53 -20.89
C SER A 37 -15.03 8.42 -22.37
N THR A 38 -15.44 7.24 -22.82
CA THR A 38 -15.93 7.05 -24.19
C THR A 38 -17.44 7.33 -24.25
N PHE A 39 -17.84 8.23 -25.14
CA PHE A 39 -19.23 8.64 -25.34
C PHE A 39 -19.82 8.04 -26.61
N TYR A 40 -21.13 7.78 -26.55
CA TYR A 40 -21.93 7.31 -27.68
C TYR A 40 -23.28 8.03 -27.66
N CYS A 41 -23.79 8.45 -28.83
CA CYS A 41 -25.13 9.05 -28.91
C CYS A 41 -26.25 8.01 -28.83
N SER A 42 -25.95 6.74 -29.11
CA SER A 42 -26.92 5.65 -29.12
C SER A 42 -26.26 4.27 -28.87
N LYS A 43 -27.09 3.27 -28.55
CA LYS A 43 -26.66 1.87 -28.43
C LYS A 43 -26.12 1.30 -29.74
N ASP A 44 -26.63 1.77 -30.88
CA ASP A 44 -26.15 1.37 -32.20
C ASP A 44 -24.73 1.87 -32.45
N CYS A 45 -24.45 3.14 -32.12
CA CYS A 45 -23.10 3.67 -32.16
C CYS A 45 -22.18 2.94 -31.18
N GLN A 46 -22.63 2.62 -29.97
CA GLN A 46 -21.83 1.81 -29.04
C GLN A 46 -21.48 0.44 -29.63
N THR A 47 -22.44 -0.24 -30.24
CA THR A 47 -22.24 -1.56 -30.85
C THR A 47 -21.26 -1.46 -32.03
N LYS A 48 -21.42 -0.45 -32.89
CA LYS A 48 -20.50 -0.19 -34.02
C LYS A 48 -19.08 0.16 -33.56
N GLY A 49 -18.95 0.96 -32.51
CA GLY A 49 -17.66 1.37 -31.94
C GLY A 49 -17.04 0.32 -31.00
N TRP A 50 -17.75 -0.76 -30.67
CA TRP A 50 -17.26 -1.76 -29.72
C TRP A 50 -15.95 -2.44 -30.15
N PRO A 51 -15.75 -2.86 -31.42
CA PRO A 51 -14.52 -3.52 -31.82
C PRO A 51 -13.25 -2.69 -31.56
N SER A 52 -13.29 -1.37 -31.76
CA SER A 52 -12.18 -0.46 -31.46
C SER A 52 -12.08 -0.13 -29.97
N HIS A 53 -13.22 0.05 -29.29
CA HIS A 53 -13.26 0.43 -27.88
C HIS A 53 -12.93 -0.72 -26.91
N LYS A 54 -13.21 -1.97 -27.28
CA LYS A 54 -13.21 -3.13 -26.36
C LYS A 54 -11.90 -3.28 -25.59
N LYS A 55 -10.76 -3.16 -26.26
CA LYS A 55 -9.44 -3.33 -25.64
C LYS A 55 -9.20 -2.29 -24.54
N ASP A 56 -9.43 -1.02 -24.85
CA ASP A 56 -9.24 0.08 -23.91
C ASP A 56 -10.26 0.01 -22.76
N CYS A 57 -11.50 -0.38 -23.07
CA CYS A 57 -12.53 -0.63 -22.08
C CYS A 57 -12.10 -1.70 -21.06
N GLN A 58 -11.55 -2.82 -21.54
CA GLN A 58 -11.07 -3.91 -20.69
C GLN A 58 -9.89 -3.47 -19.81
N ALA A 59 -8.97 -2.68 -20.35
CA ALA A 59 -7.83 -2.12 -19.61
C ALA A 59 -8.32 -1.20 -18.47
N VAL A 60 -9.25 -0.29 -18.76
CA VAL A 60 -9.87 0.59 -17.75
C VAL A 60 -10.62 -0.21 -16.69
N GLN A 61 -11.37 -1.23 -17.09
CA GLN A 61 -12.06 -2.13 -16.15
C GLN A 61 -11.10 -2.91 -15.24
N ALA A 62 -9.98 -3.41 -15.78
CA ALA A 62 -8.96 -4.10 -15.00
C ALA A 62 -8.40 -3.17 -13.91
N ARG A 63 -8.07 -1.93 -14.28
CA ARG A 63 -7.66 -0.91 -13.31
C ARG A 63 -8.76 -0.61 -12.29
N LYS A 64 -10.01 -0.41 -12.71
CA LYS A 64 -11.15 -0.18 -11.80
C LYS A 64 -11.27 -1.28 -10.74
N LYS A 65 -11.13 -2.54 -11.15
CA LYS A 65 -11.12 -3.69 -10.24
C LYS A 65 -9.92 -3.68 -9.31
N LEU A 66 -8.73 -3.37 -9.83
CA LEU A 66 -7.51 -3.24 -9.02
C LEU A 66 -7.66 -2.18 -7.92
N PHE A 67 -8.11 -0.98 -8.26
CA PHE A 67 -8.30 0.10 -7.28
C PHE A 67 -9.30 -0.27 -6.20
N ARG A 68 -10.47 -0.77 -6.60
CA ARG A 68 -11.49 -1.24 -5.65
C ARG A 68 -10.98 -2.36 -4.75
N ALA A 69 -10.19 -3.29 -5.30
CA ALA A 69 -9.56 -4.35 -4.53
C ALA A 69 -8.55 -3.77 -3.51
N GLY A 70 -7.69 -2.84 -3.93
CA GLY A 70 -6.73 -2.20 -3.05
C GLY A 70 -7.38 -1.42 -1.90
N GLU A 71 -8.44 -0.64 -2.18
CA GLU A 71 -9.24 0.07 -1.17
C GLU A 71 -9.81 -0.90 -0.14
N LEU A 72 -10.53 -1.94 -0.60
CA LEU A 72 -11.11 -2.94 0.29
C LEU A 72 -10.07 -3.69 1.11
N LEU A 73 -8.93 -4.05 0.51
CA LEU A 73 -7.84 -4.74 1.20
C LEU A 73 -7.20 -3.85 2.27
N GLN A 74 -7.03 -2.56 2.00
CA GLN A 74 -6.47 -1.62 2.95
C GLN A 74 -7.45 -1.31 4.10
N GLU A 75 -8.74 -1.18 3.81
CA GLU A 75 -9.77 -1.08 4.86
C GLU A 75 -9.78 -2.31 5.76
N ALA A 76 -9.77 -3.51 5.16
CA ALA A 76 -9.69 -4.76 5.90
C ALA A 76 -8.40 -4.85 6.73
N PHE A 77 -7.28 -4.37 6.19
CA PHE A 77 -6.00 -4.31 6.89
C PHE A 77 -6.08 -3.41 8.13
N PHE A 78 -6.57 -2.18 7.98
CA PHE A 78 -6.71 -1.28 9.12
C PHE A 78 -7.71 -1.79 10.15
N ALA A 79 -8.82 -2.39 9.72
CA ALA A 79 -9.77 -3.03 10.64
C ALA A 79 -9.11 -4.17 11.42
N THR A 80 -8.36 -5.04 10.75
CA THR A 80 -7.67 -6.18 11.38
C THR A 80 -6.62 -5.68 12.37
N ARG A 81 -5.79 -4.71 11.98
CA ARG A 81 -4.78 -4.12 12.87
C ARG A 81 -5.37 -3.36 14.03
N ALA A 82 -6.52 -2.72 13.84
CA ALA A 82 -7.20 -2.00 14.92
C ALA A 82 -7.71 -2.96 16.00
N GLU A 83 -8.14 -4.17 15.66
CA GLU A 83 -8.58 -5.19 16.62
C GLU A 83 -7.42 -6.02 17.18
N ALA A 84 -6.38 -6.25 16.37
CA ALA A 84 -5.21 -7.05 16.69
C ALA A 84 -3.95 -6.19 16.83
N PHE A 85 -4.05 -5.08 17.56
CA PHE A 85 -2.94 -4.17 17.77
C PHE A 85 -1.99 -4.73 18.83
N ASP A 86 -0.74 -4.97 18.45
CA ASP A 86 0.32 -5.54 19.29
C ASP A 86 0.97 -4.51 20.24
N LEU A 87 0.55 -3.25 20.13
CA LEU A 87 1.01 -2.12 20.94
C LEU A 87 -0.15 -1.48 21.72
N LYS A 88 -1.18 -2.26 22.07
CA LYS A 88 -2.42 -1.76 22.71
C LYS A 88 -2.19 -0.94 23.98
N ASP A 89 -1.14 -1.26 24.73
CA ASP A 89 -0.79 -0.61 26.00
C ASP A 89 0.27 0.48 25.82
N ALA A 90 0.79 0.67 24.60
CA ALA A 90 1.80 1.69 24.33
C ALA A 90 1.22 3.09 24.52
N LYS A 91 2.04 4.02 25.03
CA LYS A 91 1.73 5.44 24.98
C LYS A 91 2.18 5.97 23.63
N VAL A 92 1.34 6.71 22.94
CA VAL A 92 1.71 7.34 21.68
C VAL A 92 1.55 8.85 21.80
N GLU A 93 2.62 9.58 21.49
CA GLU A 93 2.68 11.04 21.56
C GLU A 93 3.06 11.64 20.22
N LYS A 94 2.47 12.78 19.88
CA LYS A 94 2.84 13.59 18.73
C LYS A 94 3.59 14.82 19.19
N PHE A 95 4.81 14.99 18.72
CA PHE A 95 5.67 16.12 19.08
C PHE A 95 5.41 17.32 18.17
N SER A 96 5.89 18.50 18.57
CA SER A 96 5.66 19.77 17.86
C SER A 96 6.27 19.82 16.46
N ASP A 97 7.31 19.01 16.21
CA ASP A 97 7.94 18.83 14.91
C ASP A 97 7.13 17.87 13.99
N GLY A 98 6.04 17.31 14.48
CA GLY A 98 5.17 16.38 13.75
C GLY A 98 5.57 14.92 13.84
N THR A 99 6.66 14.59 14.56
CA THR A 99 7.09 13.20 14.78
C THR A 99 6.15 12.47 15.74
N LEU A 100 6.01 11.16 15.54
CA LEU A 100 5.20 10.28 16.39
C LEU A 100 6.11 9.38 17.22
N HIS A 101 5.94 9.39 18.53
CA HIS A 101 6.74 8.58 19.45
C HIS A 101 5.85 7.54 20.10
N ILE A 102 6.24 6.27 19.97
CA ILE A 102 5.58 5.12 20.58
C ILE A 102 6.43 4.65 21.74
N PHE A 103 5.90 4.76 22.96
CA PHE A 103 6.56 4.29 24.17
C PHE A 103 5.93 2.96 24.58
N ASP A 104 6.72 1.90 24.51
CA ASP A 104 6.28 0.58 24.93
C ASP A 104 5.94 0.59 26.43
N ALA A 105 4.80 -0.02 26.77
CA ALA A 105 4.51 -0.31 28.17
C ALA A 105 5.55 -1.32 28.71
N PRO A 106 5.93 -1.22 30.00
CA PRO A 106 6.66 -2.29 30.65
C PRO A 106 5.92 -3.60 30.44
N LYS A 107 6.59 -4.63 29.89
CA LYS A 107 5.96 -5.95 29.67
C LYS A 107 5.56 -6.56 31.01
N LEU A 108 4.29 -6.37 31.39
CA LEU A 108 3.69 -7.10 32.50
C LEU A 108 3.50 -8.55 32.03
N ALA A 109 4.01 -9.51 32.80
CA ALA A 109 4.05 -10.94 32.44
C ALA A 109 2.67 -11.59 32.17
N SER A 110 1.56 -10.87 32.37
CA SER A 110 0.18 -11.38 32.31
C SER A 110 -0.76 -10.65 31.35
N SER A 111 -0.34 -9.59 30.64
CA SER A 111 -1.22 -8.91 29.67
C SER A 111 -1.23 -9.66 28.33
N PRO A 112 -2.40 -9.89 27.69
CA PRO A 112 -2.41 -10.39 26.32
C PRO A 112 -1.64 -9.43 25.41
N THR A 113 -0.69 -9.93 24.63
CA THR A 113 0.21 -9.10 23.81
C THR A 113 -0.52 -8.35 22.69
N ILE A 114 -1.76 -8.74 22.37
CA ILE A 114 -2.56 -8.23 21.25
C ILE A 114 -3.94 -7.82 21.78
N GLY A 115 -4.50 -6.74 21.24
CA GLY A 115 -5.87 -6.30 21.54
C GLY A 115 -6.26 -5.04 20.76
N PRO A 116 -7.47 -4.51 20.98
CA PRO A 116 -7.93 -3.36 20.23
C PRO A 116 -7.10 -2.11 20.54
N ILE A 117 -6.86 -1.29 19.52
CA ILE A 117 -6.23 0.03 19.67
C ILE A 117 -7.10 0.91 20.58
N SER A 118 -6.47 1.60 21.53
CA SER A 118 -7.20 2.45 22.46
C SER A 118 -7.76 3.69 21.77
N ASP A 119 -9.06 3.97 21.92
CA ASP A 119 -9.65 5.23 21.46
C ASP A 119 -9.15 6.45 22.25
N LYS A 120 -8.50 6.22 23.40
CA LYS A 120 -7.96 7.25 24.30
C LYS A 120 -6.88 8.11 23.68
N PHE A 121 -6.32 7.69 22.54
CA PHE A 121 -5.27 8.45 21.89
C PHE A 121 -5.75 9.70 21.16
N GLY A 122 -7.04 9.80 20.80
CA GLY A 122 -7.62 11.00 20.17
C GLY A 122 -7.01 11.37 18.81
N PHE A 123 -6.47 10.38 18.07
CA PHE A 123 -5.79 10.62 16.80
C PHE A 123 -6.76 10.92 15.65
N ASP A 124 -6.32 11.81 14.74
CA ASP A 124 -6.94 11.91 13.43
C ASP A 124 -6.77 10.60 12.63
N THR A 125 -7.59 10.43 11.60
CA THR A 125 -7.60 9.20 10.79
C THR A 125 -6.23 8.85 10.20
N LYS A 126 -5.47 9.86 9.71
CA LYS A 126 -4.17 9.63 9.07
C LYS A 126 -3.10 9.21 10.07
N THR A 127 -3.11 9.83 11.25
CA THR A 127 -2.23 9.48 12.36
C THR A 127 -2.54 8.06 12.84
N LYS A 128 -3.83 7.70 13.00
CA LYS A 128 -4.25 6.33 13.34
C LYS A 128 -3.77 5.31 12.31
N GLN A 129 -3.93 5.61 11.02
CA GLN A 129 -3.45 4.73 9.94
C GLN A 129 -1.92 4.54 9.97
N ALA A 130 -1.15 5.61 10.17
CA ALA A 130 0.30 5.51 10.26
C ALA A 130 0.76 4.61 11.42
N ILE A 131 0.11 4.71 12.57
CA ILE A 131 0.38 3.88 13.75
C ILE A 131 0.03 2.42 13.49
N LEU A 132 -1.15 2.15 12.91
CA LEU A 132 -1.58 0.77 12.59
C LEU A 132 -0.68 0.10 11.53
N SER A 133 -0.09 0.90 10.63
CA SER A 133 0.84 0.44 9.61
C SER A 133 2.28 0.23 10.09
N TRP A 134 2.64 0.76 11.27
CA TRP A 134 4.02 0.75 11.72
C TRP A 134 4.57 -0.65 11.87
N ASN A 135 5.71 -0.89 11.21
CA ASN A 135 6.39 -2.19 11.18
C ASN A 135 5.50 -3.35 10.69
N ALA A 136 4.35 -3.05 10.08
CA ALA A 136 3.40 -4.04 9.60
C ALA A 136 3.64 -4.40 8.12
N GLY A 137 4.65 -3.79 7.47
CA GLY A 137 4.96 -4.03 6.05
C GLY A 137 5.15 -5.52 5.72
N ASN A 138 5.76 -6.29 6.61
CA ASN A 138 5.91 -7.74 6.47
C ASN A 138 4.63 -8.53 6.79
N ASP A 139 3.87 -8.09 7.80
CA ASP A 139 2.65 -8.77 8.27
C ASP A 139 1.53 -8.69 7.23
N VAL A 140 1.35 -7.51 6.63
CA VAL A 140 0.43 -7.23 5.52
C VAL A 140 0.68 -8.19 4.36
N PHE A 141 1.97 -8.36 4.07
CA PHE A 141 2.46 -9.05 2.91
C PHE A 141 2.17 -10.55 2.98
N HIS A 142 2.42 -11.17 4.14
CA HIS A 142 2.23 -12.61 4.30
C HIS A 142 0.79 -12.99 4.65
N SER A 143 0.05 -12.20 5.44
CA SER A 143 -1.26 -12.66 5.95
C SER A 143 -2.45 -12.25 5.06
N MET A 144 -2.45 -11.03 4.53
CA MET A 144 -3.61 -10.49 3.80
C MET A 144 -3.46 -10.54 2.29
N ILE A 145 -2.25 -10.26 1.81
CA ILE A 145 -1.98 -10.22 0.38
C ILE A 145 -1.91 -11.63 -0.24
N LEU A 146 -1.43 -12.65 0.51
CA LEU A 146 -1.37 -14.05 0.05
C LEU A 146 -2.73 -14.63 -0.33
N GLU A 147 -3.72 -14.55 0.54
CA GLU A 147 -5.00 -15.22 0.29
C GLU A 147 -6.04 -14.31 -0.38
N LEU A 148 -6.13 -13.06 0.07
CA LEU A 148 -7.15 -12.14 -0.42
C LEU A 148 -6.69 -11.45 -1.71
N GLY A 149 -5.41 -11.07 -1.79
CA GLY A 149 -4.83 -10.45 -2.98
C GLY A 149 -4.89 -11.37 -4.20
N ARG A 150 -4.45 -12.63 -4.08
CA ARG A 150 -4.51 -13.61 -5.19
C ARG A 150 -5.92 -13.78 -5.75
N LYS A 151 -6.92 -13.89 -4.88
CA LYS A 151 -8.33 -14.03 -5.29
C LYS A 151 -8.86 -12.74 -5.91
N ALA A 152 -8.56 -11.59 -5.32
CA ALA A 152 -9.01 -10.29 -5.80
C ALA A 152 -8.46 -9.98 -7.19
N PHE A 153 -7.19 -10.30 -7.44
CA PHE A 153 -6.46 -9.97 -8.67
C PHE A 153 -6.67 -10.96 -9.83
N LYS A 154 -7.36 -12.08 -9.57
CA LYS A 154 -7.52 -13.17 -10.53
C LYS A 154 -8.21 -12.69 -11.82
N GLY A 155 -7.63 -13.05 -12.96
CA GLY A 155 -8.23 -12.88 -14.28
C GLY A 155 -7.83 -11.61 -15.04
N TYR A 156 -7.20 -10.63 -14.39
CA TYR A 156 -6.77 -9.39 -15.05
C TYR A 156 -5.32 -8.96 -14.73
N VAL A 157 -4.71 -9.56 -13.71
CA VAL A 157 -3.26 -9.47 -13.46
C VAL A 157 -2.53 -10.55 -14.25
N ALA A 158 -1.43 -10.17 -14.90
CA ALA A 158 -0.55 -11.05 -15.65
C ALA A 158 0.66 -11.51 -14.83
N LYS A 159 1.19 -10.64 -13.96
CA LYS A 159 2.34 -10.91 -13.11
C LYS A 159 2.20 -10.23 -11.76
N VAL A 160 2.63 -10.90 -10.70
CA VAL A 160 2.72 -10.36 -9.34
C VAL A 160 4.17 -10.47 -8.91
N GLU A 161 4.74 -9.37 -8.47
CA GLU A 161 6.10 -9.30 -7.94
C GLU A 161 6.10 -8.73 -6.54
N GLU A 162 7.00 -9.27 -5.75
CA GLU A 162 7.35 -8.83 -4.42
C GLU A 162 8.49 -7.83 -4.53
N VAL A 163 8.30 -6.61 -4.02
CA VAL A 163 9.30 -5.56 -4.13
C VAL A 163 9.65 -5.04 -2.74
N THR A 164 10.91 -5.22 -2.37
CA THR A 164 11.50 -4.61 -1.17
C THR A 164 12.16 -3.31 -1.60
N VAL A 165 11.75 -2.21 -0.99
CA VAL A 165 12.25 -0.86 -1.29
C VAL A 165 12.87 -0.22 -0.06
N ARG A 166 13.79 0.70 -0.29
CA ARG A 166 14.15 1.72 0.68
C ARG A 166 13.32 2.96 0.37
N VAL A 167 12.60 3.48 1.36
CA VAL A 167 11.80 4.70 1.25
C VAL A 167 12.67 5.92 1.52
N PHE A 168 12.52 6.99 0.73
CA PHE A 168 13.10 8.30 1.05
C PHE A 168 11.99 9.27 1.48
N ASP A 169 12.38 10.33 2.21
CA ASP A 169 11.50 11.46 2.52
C ASP A 169 10.15 11.03 3.10
N ALA A 170 10.20 10.13 4.09
CA ALA A 170 9.02 9.67 4.80
C ALA A 170 8.32 10.88 5.44
N LYS A 171 7.10 11.17 4.97
CA LYS A 171 6.29 12.32 5.43
C LYS A 171 5.76 12.13 6.85
N VAL A 172 5.85 10.90 7.36
CA VAL A 172 5.60 10.54 8.74
C VAL A 172 6.87 9.92 9.27
N SER A 173 7.38 10.48 10.37
CA SER A 173 8.51 9.91 11.10
C SER A 173 8.03 9.37 12.43
N MET A 174 8.37 8.11 12.72
CA MET A 174 7.98 7.46 13.96
C MET A 174 9.17 6.83 14.67
N TYR A 175 9.21 6.98 15.99
CA TYR A 175 10.25 6.46 16.87
C TYR A 175 9.62 5.55 17.92
N ARG A 176 10.22 4.38 18.15
CA ARG A 176 9.84 3.49 19.23
C ARG A 176 10.82 3.64 20.39
N HIS A 177 10.31 3.65 21.61
CA HIS A 177 11.11 3.80 22.82
C HIS A 177 11.00 2.53 23.66
N PHE A 178 12.15 1.95 23.99
CA PHE A 178 12.28 0.89 24.98
C PHE A 178 12.87 1.51 26.26
N GLY A 179 12.05 2.27 26.99
CA GLY A 179 12.51 3.08 28.13
C GLY A 179 12.62 4.56 27.76
N SER A 180 13.70 5.22 28.16
CA SER A 180 13.91 6.67 27.97
C SER A 180 14.57 7.06 26.65
N GLU A 181 15.21 6.10 25.97
CA GLU A 181 15.92 6.35 24.72
C GLU A 181 15.14 5.79 23.53
N PRO A 182 15.09 6.53 22.41
CA PRO A 182 14.54 6.00 21.17
C PRO A 182 15.44 4.87 20.67
N ASP A 183 14.82 3.77 20.25
CA ASP A 183 15.45 2.85 19.31
C ASP A 183 15.71 3.66 18.04
N GLY A 184 16.94 4.11 17.83
CA GLY A 184 17.33 4.99 16.71
C GLY A 184 17.14 4.36 15.32
N THR A 185 16.48 3.22 15.24
CA THR A 185 16.19 2.50 14.00
C THR A 185 14.94 3.08 13.32
N PHE A 186 15.18 4.01 12.40
CA PHE A 186 14.17 4.33 11.40
C PHE A 186 14.06 3.16 10.42
N VAL A 187 12.93 2.46 10.40
CA VAL A 187 12.67 1.42 9.41
C VAL A 187 12.50 2.08 8.04
N THR A 188 13.59 2.14 7.27
CA THR A 188 13.58 2.67 5.90
C THR A 188 13.22 1.60 4.86
N THR A 189 13.28 0.32 5.23
CA THR A 189 12.95 -0.79 4.35
C THR A 189 11.46 -1.08 4.39
N HIS A 190 10.82 -1.17 3.24
CA HIS A 190 9.38 -1.41 3.10
C HIS A 190 9.09 -2.46 2.02
N HIS A 191 7.96 -3.16 2.16
CA HIS A 191 7.53 -4.22 1.25
C HIS A 191 6.23 -3.82 0.56
N VAL A 192 6.22 -3.91 -0.77
CA VAL A 192 5.05 -3.66 -1.60
C VAL A 192 4.90 -4.73 -2.67
N LEU A 193 3.70 -4.86 -3.23
CA LEU A 193 3.54 -5.62 -4.46
C LEU A 193 3.68 -4.73 -5.68
N CYS A 194 4.35 -5.24 -6.70
CA CYS A 194 4.27 -4.71 -8.06
C CYS A 194 3.42 -5.65 -8.92
N LEU A 195 2.27 -5.18 -9.36
CA LEU A 195 1.37 -5.90 -10.24
C LEU A 195 1.57 -5.45 -11.68
N THR A 196 1.73 -6.40 -12.61
CA THR A 196 1.62 -6.14 -14.05
C THR A 196 0.25 -6.62 -14.52
N LEU A 197 -0.57 -5.72 -15.07
CA LEU A 197 -1.86 -6.07 -15.66
C LEU A 197 -1.67 -6.69 -17.05
N LYS A 198 -2.72 -7.32 -17.59
CA LYS A 198 -2.69 -7.91 -18.95
C LYS A 198 -2.41 -6.89 -20.06
N ASP A 199 -2.72 -5.62 -19.83
CA ASP A 199 -2.37 -4.52 -20.75
C ASP A 199 -0.94 -4.00 -20.57
N GLN A 200 -0.10 -4.71 -19.78
CA GLN A 200 1.29 -4.40 -19.45
C GLN A 200 1.49 -3.19 -18.52
N SER A 201 0.42 -2.53 -18.07
CA SER A 201 0.57 -1.46 -17.08
C SER A 201 1.01 -2.01 -15.72
N THR A 202 1.89 -1.28 -15.03
CA THR A 202 2.47 -1.66 -13.73
C THR A 202 1.94 -0.80 -12.60
N TRP A 203 1.64 -1.44 -11.48
CA TRP A 203 0.98 -0.81 -10.33
C TRP A 203 1.60 -1.28 -9.02
N ALA A 204 1.88 -0.34 -8.13
CA ALA A 204 2.26 -0.63 -6.75
C ALA A 204 1.00 -0.83 -5.91
N VAL A 205 0.94 -1.90 -5.12
CA VAL A 205 -0.05 -2.09 -4.06
C VAL A 205 0.66 -2.02 -2.72
N ASP A 206 0.29 -1.02 -1.92
CA ASP A 206 0.92 -0.71 -0.65
C ASP A 206 -0.15 -0.45 0.41
N LEU A 207 -0.51 -1.48 1.18
CA LEU A 207 -1.56 -1.36 2.19
C LEU A 207 -1.04 -0.71 3.48
N ALA A 208 0.28 -0.73 3.72
CA ALA A 208 0.92 -0.18 4.91
C ALA A 208 1.77 1.08 4.65
N GLY A 209 1.63 1.71 3.49
CA GLY A 209 2.35 2.92 3.12
C GLY A 209 2.11 4.09 4.08
N ALA A 210 1.05 4.04 4.88
CA ALA A 210 0.71 5.09 5.84
C ALA A 210 1.81 5.28 6.89
N GLN A 211 2.63 4.25 7.16
CA GLN A 211 3.79 4.38 8.04
C GLN A 211 4.82 5.40 7.54
N HIS A 212 4.79 5.74 6.24
CA HIS A 212 5.64 6.73 5.59
C HIS A 212 4.86 7.95 5.07
N GLY A 213 3.57 8.05 5.40
CA GLY A 213 2.68 9.12 4.91
C GLY A 213 2.19 8.97 3.48
N GLN A 214 2.25 7.76 2.93
CA GLN A 214 1.55 7.36 1.70
C GLN A 214 0.20 6.77 2.11
N TYR A 215 -0.91 7.31 1.62
CA TYR A 215 -2.26 6.85 2.04
C TYR A 215 -3.08 6.24 0.89
N HIS A 216 -2.46 5.97 -0.26
CA HIS A 216 -3.15 5.42 -1.42
C HIS A 216 -2.81 3.93 -1.58
N PRO A 217 -3.77 3.01 -1.46
CA PRO A 217 -3.46 1.58 -1.49
C PRO A 217 -2.91 1.11 -2.83
N VAL A 218 -3.20 1.85 -3.91
CA VAL A 218 -2.75 1.58 -5.27
C VAL A 218 -2.24 2.85 -5.92
N LEU A 219 -1.05 2.78 -6.51
CA LEU A 219 -0.48 3.81 -7.38
C LEU A 219 0.09 3.17 -8.64
N SER A 220 0.27 3.95 -9.71
CA SER A 220 1.13 3.46 -10.80
C SER A 220 2.52 3.20 -10.23
N PHE A 221 3.22 2.17 -10.70
CA PHE A 221 4.53 1.83 -10.12
C PHE A 221 5.55 2.97 -10.34
N ASP A 222 5.42 3.69 -11.45
CA ASP A 222 6.26 4.86 -11.76
C ASP A 222 5.99 6.01 -10.79
N ASP A 223 4.71 6.34 -10.52
CA ASP A 223 4.35 7.38 -9.56
C ASP A 223 4.82 7.00 -8.15
N TYR A 224 4.60 5.75 -7.74
CA TYR A 224 5.07 5.24 -6.45
C TYR A 224 6.60 5.33 -6.33
N SER A 225 7.32 4.88 -7.36
CA SER A 225 8.78 4.87 -7.36
C SER A 225 9.36 6.27 -7.26
N ARG A 226 8.83 7.20 -8.07
CA ARG A 226 9.26 8.60 -8.08
C ARG A 226 8.99 9.28 -6.74
N ASP A 227 7.82 9.07 -6.15
CA ASP A 227 7.37 9.88 -5.01
C ASP A 227 7.79 9.30 -3.65
N TYR A 228 8.18 8.02 -3.58
CA TYR A 228 8.45 7.33 -2.31
C TYR A 228 9.70 6.43 -2.29
N VAL A 229 10.23 5.97 -3.44
CA VAL A 229 11.29 4.96 -3.45
C VAL A 229 12.67 5.58 -3.66
N ALA A 230 13.54 5.40 -2.67
CA ALA A 230 14.95 5.80 -2.75
C ALA A 230 15.73 4.79 -3.59
N LYS A 231 15.46 3.51 -3.34
CA LYS A 231 16.16 2.38 -3.96
C LYS A 231 15.29 1.13 -3.92
N ILE A 232 15.22 0.40 -5.03
CA ILE A 232 14.70 -0.97 -5.02
C ILE A 232 15.83 -1.89 -4.53
N LEU A 233 15.59 -2.60 -3.42
CA LEU A 233 16.56 -3.50 -2.80
C LEU A 233 16.44 -4.92 -3.36
N GLN A 234 15.19 -5.38 -3.57
CA GLN A 234 14.89 -6.70 -4.09
C GLN A 234 13.59 -6.65 -4.89
N ARG A 235 13.53 -7.47 -5.95
CA ARG A 235 12.32 -7.72 -6.75
C ARG A 235 12.30 -9.17 -7.17
N GLN A 236 11.24 -9.89 -6.85
CA GLN A 236 11.11 -11.33 -7.15
C GLN A 236 9.67 -11.68 -7.55
N LEU A 237 9.46 -12.81 -8.24
CA LEU A 237 8.10 -13.23 -8.52
C LEU A 237 7.43 -13.72 -7.24
N TYR A 238 6.15 -13.42 -7.16
CA TYR A 238 5.36 -13.78 -6.01
C TYR A 238 5.27 -15.29 -5.79
N GLY A 239 5.67 -15.75 -4.60
CA GLY A 239 5.63 -17.15 -4.20
C GLY A 239 6.84 -18.00 -4.61
N GLU A 240 7.87 -17.46 -5.26
CA GLU A 240 9.12 -18.21 -5.54
C GLU A 240 9.87 -18.63 -4.26
N ASP A 241 9.63 -17.98 -3.12
CA ASP A 241 10.22 -18.37 -1.83
C ASP A 241 9.55 -19.58 -1.17
N SER A 242 8.36 -19.98 -1.64
CA SER A 242 7.68 -21.19 -1.13
C SER A 242 8.36 -22.50 -1.57
N GLU A 243 9.34 -22.42 -2.50
CA GLU A 243 10.14 -23.56 -2.97
C GLU A 243 11.59 -23.53 -2.47
N ARG A 244 12.01 -22.51 -1.69
CA ARG A 244 13.33 -22.51 -1.05
C ARG A 244 13.29 -23.44 0.17
N PRO A 245 14.19 -24.44 0.29
CA PRO A 245 14.28 -25.22 1.52
C PRO A 245 14.55 -24.26 2.67
N GLU A 246 13.73 -24.36 3.72
CA GLU A 246 13.87 -23.56 4.94
C GLU A 246 15.33 -23.61 5.39
N LYS A 247 16.05 -22.49 5.23
CA LYS A 247 17.29 -22.33 5.98
C LYS A 247 16.87 -22.15 7.44
N PRO A 248 17.42 -22.93 8.38
CA PRO A 248 17.07 -22.78 9.79
C PRO A 248 17.27 -21.31 10.17
N VAL A 249 16.18 -20.68 10.62
CA VAL A 249 16.21 -19.32 11.15
C VAL A 249 17.25 -19.31 12.25
N CYS A 250 18.31 -18.53 12.05
CA CYS A 250 19.36 -18.35 13.04
C CYS A 250 18.71 -17.95 14.38
N SER A 251 18.97 -18.79 15.37
CA SER A 251 18.68 -18.61 16.78
C SER A 251 18.94 -17.18 17.24
N ARG A 252 18.01 -16.64 18.04
CA ARG A 252 18.21 -15.62 19.08
C ARG A 252 19.56 -14.89 19.00
N HIS A 253 19.57 -13.67 18.46
CA HIS A 253 20.46 -12.65 19.03
C HIS A 253 19.93 -12.45 20.46
N GLY A 254 20.60 -12.91 21.52
CA GLY A 254 21.99 -12.61 21.82
C GLY A 254 22.04 -11.41 22.76
N LEU A 255 21.25 -11.47 23.86
CA LEU A 255 21.73 -10.96 25.14
C LEU A 255 22.94 -11.84 25.45
N ASP A 256 24.16 -11.35 25.27
CA ASP A 256 25.36 -11.76 26.00
C ASP A 256 26.60 -11.08 25.40
N GLY A 257 27.32 -10.32 26.24
CA GLY A 257 28.77 -10.15 26.12
C GLY A 257 29.30 -8.96 25.32
N TYR A 258 29.38 -7.78 25.95
CA TYR A 258 30.51 -6.87 25.71
C TYR A 258 31.08 -6.44 27.06
N ASP A 259 31.93 -7.32 27.60
CA ASP A 259 32.88 -7.00 28.66
C ASP A 259 34.25 -6.76 28.00
N LYS A 260 34.79 -5.56 28.25
CA LYS A 260 36.20 -5.18 28.43
C LYS A 260 37.31 -5.86 27.61
N ALA A 261 38.01 -5.04 26.83
CA ALA A 261 39.47 -4.99 26.75
C ALA A 261 39.81 -3.49 26.81
N VAL A 262 40.42 -2.91 27.86
CA VAL A 262 41.79 -3.05 28.39
C VAL A 262 42.84 -3.11 27.28
N ASP A 263 43.29 -1.94 26.84
CA ASP A 263 44.64 -1.76 26.31
C ASP A 263 45.46 -0.95 27.33
N LEU A 264 46.53 -1.57 27.81
CA LEU A 264 47.63 -0.97 28.55
C LEU A 264 48.83 -0.90 27.61
N ALA A 265 49.41 0.31 27.54
CA ALA A 265 50.73 0.69 27.04
C ALA A 265 51.04 0.53 25.54
#